data_AF-A0A7M5UEC4-F1
#
_entry.id   AF-A0A7M5UEC4-F1
#
_cell.length_a   1.000
_cell.length_b   1.000
_cell.length_c   1.000
_cell.angle_alpha   90.00
_cell.angle_beta   90.00
_cell.angle_gamma   90.00
#
_symmetry.space_group_name_H-M   'P 1'
#
loop_
_entity.id
_entity.type
_entity.pdbx_description
1 polymer ?
#
loop_
_entity_poly.entity_id
_entity_poly.type
_entity_poly.pdbx_seq_one_letter_code
_entity_poly.pdbx_strand_id
1 'polypeptide(L)'
;MVNLIDWYLILSLKLYIMGTLGIQLNQANSLTKSLANTKTNKSNCDISILQKHINGYWCCSCYHFVESDDIFVSKKHRAYLYRKFEQIEPPKKDYLACICKDCVYYRLQKCSQCNAGSPLCMFPISNWFDSTGLNRKCIDCTAVSDTKKILGSLSHLCASQCILQCNMCCQYKYVCSFSVFSQAYGDDATKMVKELDIIKDQKLYKRTVCFECRMNDDIALYRMMLQQRYMSKISDEPSLVPTSKTPKITASKQKQEEFFSVLSYANAVSGKLERADRHRVEVDGLLNETLSTKPGSFDNNDNNGPSFILSTMQDYISRLLVDVLQDEIISLRTKTELELKLTGLPLNIWDEVLQRKMQFTTHMFSLQSSGLSNFVDPESRWAYTAVYTPVHASMVYDIILQGQFTPLINFLATANKSQSEVLEVSCFGAGPGSEVLGLHPFLPNNTQYHLFDNCTFWEHNAKYLLGKGLGAEFDFNFFDAQKKLKRDQIDIIKRSKLLTFIKFVSAILDHGCASSCFHSIFDAAPSGSCFLIVDNSQPQLKKYVETLIFPYGDYKQKGSVKENDSYRMVTSYGEYRFDVADVMESHADICRLMSLVMEWVERPPLVDIRVYIFLIQKK
;
A
#
# COMPACT_ATOMS: atom_id res chain seq x y z
N MET A 1 31.19 1.14 -43.85
CA MET A 1 32.28 0.78 -42.91
C MET A 1 31.60 0.07 -41.75
N VAL A 2 31.50 -1.26 -41.71
CA VAL A 2 32.55 -2.22 -41.28
C VAL A 2 33.23 -1.70 -40.02
N ASN A 3 32.76 -2.11 -38.83
CA ASN A 3 33.32 -3.19 -37.99
C ASN A 3 34.79 -2.99 -37.65
N LEU A 4 35.12 -2.83 -36.36
CA LEU A 4 36.35 -3.42 -35.78
C LEU A 4 36.46 -3.40 -34.25
N ILE A 5 35.55 -2.75 -33.50
CA ILE A 5 35.67 -2.69 -32.03
C ILE A 5 34.76 -3.70 -31.29
N ASP A 6 33.60 -4.07 -31.84
CA ASP A 6 32.66 -4.98 -31.15
C ASP A 6 33.00 -6.48 -31.28
N TRP A 7 33.92 -6.86 -32.17
CA TRP A 7 34.29 -8.28 -32.36
C TRP A 7 35.40 -8.77 -31.41
N TYR A 8 36.19 -7.87 -30.80
CA TYR A 8 37.27 -8.28 -29.90
C TYR A 8 36.76 -8.67 -28.49
N LEU A 9 35.63 -8.11 -28.05
CA LEU A 9 35.01 -8.49 -26.77
C LEU A 9 34.30 -9.85 -26.83
N ILE A 10 33.78 -10.24 -28.00
CA ILE A 10 33.04 -11.50 -28.17
C ILE A 10 33.98 -12.70 -28.38
N LEU A 11 35.18 -12.50 -28.94
CA LEU A 11 36.16 -13.58 -29.12
C LEU A 11 36.93 -13.92 -27.84
N SER A 12 37.14 -12.93 -26.96
CA SER A 12 37.88 -13.11 -25.70
C SER A 12 37.08 -13.90 -24.64
N LEU A 13 35.75 -13.84 -24.70
CA LEU A 13 34.87 -14.59 -23.79
C LEU A 13 34.67 -16.06 -24.21
N LYS A 14 34.86 -16.39 -25.50
CA LYS A 14 34.75 -17.77 -26.00
C LYS A 14 35.99 -18.63 -25.73
N LEU A 15 37.18 -18.03 -25.55
CA LEU A 15 38.40 -18.77 -25.22
C LEU A 15 38.55 -19.06 -23.71
N TYR A 16 37.83 -18.37 -22.84
CA TYR A 16 37.84 -18.66 -21.40
C TYR A 16 36.88 -19.81 -21.02
N ILE A 17 35.83 -20.04 -21.82
CA ILE A 17 34.79 -21.04 -21.54
C ILE A 17 35.12 -22.42 -22.13
N MET A 18 36.13 -22.54 -23.00
CA MET A 18 36.59 -23.83 -23.53
C MET A 18 37.75 -24.48 -22.74
N GLY A 19 38.14 -23.92 -21.58
CA GLY A 19 39.27 -24.41 -20.78
C GLY A 19 38.93 -25.25 -19.54
N THR A 20 37.66 -25.42 -19.18
CA THR A 20 37.28 -25.96 -17.85
C THR A 20 36.20 -27.03 -17.85
N LEU A 21 36.04 -27.77 -18.96
CA LEU A 21 35.26 -29.01 -19.01
C LEU A 21 35.95 -30.05 -19.90
N GLY A 22 36.79 -30.88 -19.27
CA GLY A 22 37.40 -32.02 -19.94
C GLY A 22 38.35 -32.79 -19.02
N ILE A 23 37.81 -33.77 -18.30
CA ILE A 23 38.34 -35.14 -18.08
C ILE A 23 37.82 -35.70 -16.74
N GLN A 24 37.02 -36.77 -16.86
CA GLN A 24 36.58 -37.65 -15.80
C GLN A 24 37.69 -38.66 -15.39
N LEU A 25 37.47 -39.27 -14.22
CA LEU A 25 37.79 -40.67 -13.85
C LEU A 25 39.26 -41.06 -13.61
N ASN A 26 39.61 -41.28 -12.33
CA ASN A 26 39.89 -42.61 -11.74
C ASN A 26 40.58 -42.45 -10.38
N GLN A 27 40.11 -43.17 -9.36
CA GLN A 27 40.89 -44.16 -8.58
C GLN A 27 40.20 -44.49 -7.26
N ALA A 28 39.76 -45.75 -7.18
CA ALA A 28 39.55 -46.50 -5.96
C ALA A 28 40.85 -47.22 -5.58
N ASN A 29 41.24 -47.19 -4.30
CA ASN A 29 41.61 -48.36 -3.46
C ASN A 29 42.52 -48.02 -2.26
N SER A 30 42.36 -48.84 -1.22
CA SER A 30 43.16 -48.98 0.02
C SER A 30 42.84 -47.96 1.12
N LEU A 31 42.67 -48.29 2.40
CA LEU A 31 43.07 -49.45 3.21
C LEU A 31 41.98 -49.80 4.24
N THR A 32 41.74 -51.10 4.40
CA THR A 32 41.16 -51.70 5.61
C THR A 32 42.31 -52.29 6.45
N LYS A 33 42.27 -52.07 7.77
CA LYS A 33 42.61 -53.01 8.88
C LYS A 33 43.24 -52.28 10.07
N SER A 34 42.57 -52.34 11.22
CA SER A 34 43.11 -52.85 12.49
C SER A 34 42.33 -52.28 13.69
N LEU A 35 41.36 -53.05 14.18
CA LEU A 35 40.78 -52.91 15.51
C LEU A 35 40.77 -54.31 16.14
N ALA A 36 41.58 -54.51 17.17
CA ALA A 36 41.38 -55.57 18.15
C ALA A 36 42.06 -55.20 19.48
N ASN A 37 41.34 -55.50 20.56
CA ASN A 37 41.71 -55.51 21.98
C ASN A 37 41.64 -54.11 22.65
N THR A 38 40.68 -53.86 23.54
CA THR A 38 40.55 -54.52 24.85
C THR A 38 39.16 -54.29 25.44
N LYS A 39 38.60 -55.34 26.05
CA LYS A 39 37.45 -55.29 26.97
C LYS A 39 37.87 -54.62 28.29
N THR A 40 36.97 -53.89 28.94
CA THR A 40 36.54 -54.18 30.32
C THR A 40 35.42 -53.25 30.83
N ASN A 41 34.45 -53.91 31.47
CA ASN A 41 33.61 -53.50 32.59
C ASN A 41 32.47 -52.47 32.43
N LYS A 42 31.28 -53.08 32.28
CA LYS A 42 29.97 -52.60 32.71
C LYS A 42 29.97 -52.04 34.14
N SER A 43 29.34 -50.89 34.32
CA SER A 43 28.42 -50.64 35.44
C SER A 43 27.05 -50.29 34.83
N ASN A 44 26.10 -51.21 34.99
CA ASN A 44 24.71 -51.01 34.64
C ASN A 44 24.11 -49.97 35.61
N CYS A 45 23.72 -48.80 35.09
CA CYS A 45 22.74 -47.95 35.73
C CYS A 45 21.45 -48.06 34.90
N ASP A 46 20.39 -48.55 35.53
CA ASP A 46 19.09 -48.84 34.95
C ASP A 46 18.43 -47.58 34.34
N ILE A 47 18.54 -47.43 33.01
CA ILE A 47 17.83 -46.40 32.22
C ILE A 47 16.33 -46.77 32.03
N SER A 48 15.89 -47.91 32.55
CA SER A 48 14.54 -48.44 32.36
C SER A 48 13.46 -47.70 33.16
N ILE A 49 13.81 -46.86 34.15
CA ILE A 49 12.86 -46.12 35.00
C ILE A 49 12.54 -44.71 34.46
N LEU A 50 13.34 -44.16 33.53
CA LEU A 50 13.11 -42.81 32.96
C LEU A 50 12.17 -42.78 31.73
N GLN A 51 11.69 -43.93 31.25
CA GLN A 51 10.98 -44.02 29.97
C GLN A 51 9.44 -43.97 30.05
N LYS A 52 8.83 -43.75 31.24
CA LYS A 52 7.35 -43.80 31.38
C LYS A 52 6.63 -42.47 31.63
N HIS A 53 7.31 -41.34 31.78
CA HIS A 53 6.63 -40.07 32.14
C HIS A 53 7.19 -38.80 31.50
N ILE A 54 7.68 -38.84 30.25
CA ILE A 54 8.10 -37.61 29.58
C ILE A 54 7.55 -37.53 28.16
N ASN A 55 6.36 -36.94 28.02
CA ASN A 55 5.75 -36.53 26.74
C ASN A 55 6.50 -35.29 26.19
N GLY A 56 7.75 -35.45 25.76
CA GLY A 56 8.50 -34.36 25.18
C GLY A 56 9.55 -34.80 24.17
N TYR A 57 9.99 -33.86 23.35
CA TYR A 57 10.86 -34.06 22.21
C TYR A 57 12.03 -33.09 22.25
N TRP A 58 13.16 -33.50 21.68
CA TRP A 58 14.33 -32.63 21.52
C TRP A 58 14.18 -31.76 20.27
N CYS A 59 14.25 -30.45 20.43
CA CYS A 59 14.25 -29.51 19.30
C CYS A 59 15.58 -29.58 18.53
N CYS A 60 15.54 -29.88 17.24
CA CYS A 60 16.73 -30.00 16.40
C CYS A 60 17.46 -28.67 16.15
N SER A 61 16.81 -27.53 16.40
CA SER A 61 17.39 -26.20 16.16
C SER A 61 18.05 -25.61 17.42
N CYS A 62 17.50 -25.86 18.60
CA CYS A 62 18.03 -25.31 19.86
C CYS A 62 18.52 -26.36 20.85
N TYR A 63 18.36 -27.65 20.57
CA TYR A 63 18.75 -28.75 21.44
C TYR A 63 18.15 -28.67 22.85
N HIS A 64 16.96 -28.07 23.01
CA HIS A 64 16.20 -28.12 24.26
C HIS A 64 15.09 -29.18 24.21
N PHE A 65 14.77 -29.73 25.38
CA PHE A 65 13.65 -30.65 25.57
C PHE A 65 12.34 -29.86 25.72
N VAL A 66 11.31 -30.20 24.95
CA VAL A 66 10.06 -29.43 24.85
C VAL A 66 8.85 -30.36 24.90
N GLU A 67 7.77 -29.94 25.57
CA GLU A 67 6.51 -30.68 25.65
C GLU A 67 5.87 -30.89 24.26
N SER A 68 5.07 -31.95 24.11
CA SER A 68 4.47 -32.37 22.84
C SER A 68 3.62 -31.31 22.14
N ASP A 69 3.04 -30.37 22.88
CA ASP A 69 2.07 -29.41 22.35
C ASP A 69 2.74 -28.17 21.74
N ASP A 70 4.07 -28.06 21.86
CA ASP A 70 4.87 -26.90 21.44
C ASP A 70 5.90 -27.21 20.35
N ILE A 71 5.69 -28.28 19.58
CA ILE A 71 6.61 -28.72 18.54
C ILE A 71 5.95 -28.92 17.17
N PHE A 72 6.73 -28.66 16.12
CA PHE A 72 6.46 -29.09 14.76
C PHE A 72 7.28 -30.34 14.44
N VAL A 73 6.68 -31.33 13.81
CA VAL A 73 7.29 -32.65 13.60
C VAL A 73 7.37 -32.98 12.10
N SER A 74 8.52 -33.44 11.62
CA SER A 74 8.71 -33.94 10.26
C SER A 74 9.25 -35.37 10.25
N LYS A 75 8.64 -36.23 9.42
CA LYS A 75 9.05 -37.64 9.21
C LYS A 75 10.32 -37.79 8.36
N LYS A 76 10.90 -36.71 7.81
CA LYS A 76 11.86 -36.78 6.69
C LYS A 76 13.36 -36.74 7.02
N HIS A 77 13.81 -36.67 8.28
CA HIS A 77 15.24 -36.49 8.58
C HIS A 77 15.93 -37.75 9.12
N ARG A 78 16.45 -38.57 8.22
CA ARG A 78 17.02 -39.91 8.52
C ARG A 78 18.52 -39.93 8.85
N ALA A 79 19.27 -38.82 8.74
CA ALA A 79 20.74 -38.94 8.54
C ALA A 79 21.69 -38.19 9.50
N TYR A 80 21.25 -37.26 10.37
CA TYR A 80 22.23 -36.34 10.98
C TYR A 80 22.51 -36.48 12.49
N LEU A 81 21.58 -37.01 13.30
CA LEU A 81 21.86 -37.24 14.73
C LEU A 81 22.96 -38.29 14.98
N TYR A 82 23.32 -39.03 13.93
CA TYR A 82 24.31 -40.11 13.94
C TYR A 82 25.77 -39.65 14.02
N ARG A 83 26.10 -38.40 13.68
CA ARG A 83 27.49 -37.93 13.61
C ARG A 83 28.03 -37.27 14.88
N LYS A 84 27.18 -36.93 15.86
CA LYS A 84 27.61 -36.19 17.07
C LYS A 84 27.66 -37.04 18.34
N PHE A 85 27.07 -38.24 18.31
CA PHE A 85 27.12 -39.22 19.39
C PHE A 85 27.76 -40.49 18.85
N GLU A 86 29.08 -40.51 18.75
CA GLU A 86 29.81 -41.78 18.55
C GLU A 86 29.54 -42.68 19.77
N GLN A 87 29.29 -43.97 19.51
CA GLN A 87 29.21 -45.10 20.45
C GLN A 87 27.85 -45.66 20.90
N ILE A 88 26.76 -45.55 20.11
CA ILE A 88 25.59 -46.43 20.30
C ILE A 88 25.08 -46.95 18.95
N GLU A 89 24.89 -48.27 18.83
CA GLU A 89 24.25 -48.92 17.67
C GLU A 89 22.89 -48.27 17.33
N PRO A 90 22.48 -48.21 16.05
CA PRO A 90 21.20 -47.63 15.66
C PRO A 90 20.01 -48.36 16.28
N PRO A 91 19.21 -47.69 17.14
CA PRO A 91 17.91 -48.20 17.44
C PRO A 91 17.09 -48.14 16.15
N LYS A 92 16.47 -49.27 15.79
CA LYS A 92 15.72 -49.52 14.54
C LYS A 92 14.43 -48.66 14.37
N LYS A 93 14.29 -47.50 15.00
CA LYS A 93 13.07 -46.68 14.96
C LYS A 93 13.30 -45.31 14.32
N ASP A 94 12.33 -44.89 13.52
CA ASP A 94 12.29 -43.60 12.82
C ASP A 94 12.49 -42.43 13.79
N TYR A 95 13.56 -41.65 13.63
CA TYR A 95 13.71 -40.40 14.36
C TYR A 95 12.82 -39.33 13.72
N LEU A 96 11.87 -38.82 14.49
CA LEU A 96 11.10 -37.64 14.16
C LEU A 96 11.97 -36.41 14.44
N ALA A 97 12.20 -35.58 13.42
CA ALA A 97 12.86 -34.28 13.63
C ALA A 97 11.81 -33.29 14.13
N CYS A 98 12.06 -32.71 15.31
CA CYS A 98 11.14 -31.81 15.99
C CYS A 98 11.73 -30.41 16.10
N ILE A 99 10.91 -29.38 15.97
CA ILE A 99 11.32 -27.98 16.14
C ILE A 99 10.30 -27.30 17.03
N CYS A 100 10.75 -26.64 18.09
CA CYS A 100 9.84 -25.95 18.99
C CYS A 100 9.30 -24.64 18.40
N LYS A 101 8.09 -24.24 18.81
CA LYS A 101 7.45 -22.99 18.38
C LYS A 101 8.33 -21.75 18.66
N ASP A 102 9.09 -21.74 19.75
CA ASP A 102 10.05 -20.66 20.04
C ASP A 102 11.16 -20.56 18.98
N CYS A 103 11.66 -21.69 18.48
CA CYS A 103 12.62 -21.67 17.37
C CYS A 103 11.98 -21.17 16.07
N VAL A 104 10.70 -21.46 15.86
CA VAL A 104 9.94 -21.03 14.68
C VAL A 104 9.69 -19.53 14.70
N TYR A 105 9.12 -19.01 15.78
CA TYR A 105 8.56 -17.65 15.83
C TYR A 105 9.41 -16.63 16.59
N TYR A 106 10.37 -17.06 17.40
CA TYR A 106 11.10 -16.15 18.31
C TYR A 106 12.61 -16.14 18.10
N ARG A 107 13.28 -17.31 18.07
CA ARG A 107 14.75 -17.36 17.98
C ARG A 107 15.23 -17.01 16.58
N LEU A 108 16.02 -15.95 16.48
CA LEU A 108 16.63 -15.52 15.23
C LEU A 108 17.66 -16.54 14.72
N GLN A 109 17.60 -16.81 13.43
CA GLN A 109 18.49 -17.65 12.66
C GLN A 109 19.18 -16.79 11.61
N LYS A 110 20.47 -17.03 11.37
CA LYS A 110 21.23 -16.28 10.37
C LYS A 110 21.01 -16.86 8.97
N CYS A 111 20.76 -15.99 8.01
CA CYS A 111 20.76 -16.35 6.60
C CYS A 111 22.19 -16.56 6.10
N SER A 112 22.46 -17.70 5.46
CA SER A 112 23.79 -18.01 4.90
C SER A 112 24.22 -17.08 3.77
N GLN A 113 23.27 -16.37 3.14
CA GLN A 113 23.53 -15.51 1.98
C GLN A 113 23.62 -14.02 2.33
N CYS A 114 22.71 -13.50 3.15
CA CYS A 114 22.71 -12.07 3.54
C CYS A 114 23.14 -11.82 4.99
N ASN A 115 23.39 -12.87 5.78
CA ASN A 115 23.74 -12.81 7.20
C ASN A 115 22.69 -12.14 8.12
N ALA A 116 21.53 -11.74 7.57
CA ALA A 116 20.42 -11.18 8.34
C ALA A 116 19.86 -12.22 9.31
N GLY A 117 19.52 -11.77 10.52
CA GLY A 117 18.86 -12.57 11.54
C GLY A 117 17.35 -12.51 11.38
N SER A 118 16.68 -13.66 11.25
CA SER A 118 15.22 -13.73 11.17
C SER A 118 14.69 -14.98 11.90
N PRO A 119 13.45 -14.99 12.42
CA PRO A 119 12.85 -16.20 12.97
C PRO A 119 12.81 -17.32 11.93
N LEU A 120 12.80 -18.58 12.36
CA LEU A 120 12.87 -19.71 11.43
C LEU A 120 11.66 -19.80 10.49
N CYS A 121 10.49 -19.25 10.86
CA CYS A 121 9.34 -19.11 9.97
C CYS A 121 9.62 -18.25 8.72
N MET A 122 10.66 -17.40 8.75
CA MET A 122 11.14 -16.61 7.60
C MET A 122 12.15 -17.39 6.74
N PHE A 123 12.17 -18.72 6.85
CA PHE A 123 12.96 -19.62 6.02
C PHE A 123 12.04 -20.68 5.41
N PRO A 124 12.36 -21.22 4.22
CA PRO A 124 11.63 -22.35 3.65
C PRO A 124 11.56 -23.53 4.64
N ILE A 125 10.40 -24.20 4.72
CA ILE A 125 10.19 -25.32 5.66
C ILE A 125 11.24 -26.44 5.49
N SER A 126 11.73 -26.66 4.27
CA SER A 126 12.82 -27.59 3.98
C SER A 126 14.11 -27.27 4.76
N ASN A 127 14.35 -25.99 5.05
CA ASN A 127 15.53 -25.51 5.76
C ASN A 127 15.36 -25.51 7.29
N TRP A 128 14.13 -25.70 7.79
CA TRP A 128 13.85 -25.66 9.23
C TRP A 128 14.63 -26.75 9.98
N PHE A 129 14.72 -27.92 9.37
CA PHE A 129 15.33 -29.10 9.96
C PHE A 129 16.83 -29.23 9.67
N ASP A 130 17.46 -28.22 9.06
CA ASP A 130 18.93 -28.15 8.98
C ASP A 130 19.50 -27.90 10.37
N SER A 131 20.05 -28.93 10.99
CA SER A 131 20.63 -28.92 12.34
C SER A 131 21.93 -28.12 12.45
N THR A 132 22.58 -27.79 11.33
CA THR A 132 23.80 -26.98 11.31
C THR A 132 23.50 -25.49 11.23
N GLY A 133 22.34 -25.13 10.67
CA GLY A 133 21.96 -23.74 10.38
C GLY A 133 22.80 -23.06 9.29
N LEU A 134 23.87 -23.71 8.81
CA LEU A 134 24.85 -23.11 7.90
C LEU A 134 24.33 -22.95 6.47
N ASN A 135 23.32 -23.72 6.07
CA ASN A 135 22.78 -23.70 4.71
C ASN A 135 21.45 -22.96 4.61
N ARG A 136 20.96 -22.37 5.71
CA ARG A 136 19.64 -21.74 5.75
C ARG A 136 19.64 -20.45 4.94
N LYS A 137 18.85 -20.42 3.86
CA LYS A 137 18.56 -19.20 3.10
C LYS A 137 17.20 -18.65 3.51
N CYS A 138 17.13 -17.37 3.87
CA CYS A 138 15.87 -16.72 4.20
C CYS A 138 14.94 -16.64 2.98
N ILE A 139 13.66 -16.38 3.22
CA ILE A 139 12.65 -16.23 2.18
C ILE A 139 13.02 -15.15 1.15
N ASP A 140 13.61 -14.04 1.57
CA ASP A 140 13.98 -12.96 0.64
C ASP A 140 15.14 -13.36 -0.29
N CYS A 141 16.19 -14.00 0.25
CA CYS A 141 17.30 -14.51 -0.56
C CYS A 141 16.85 -15.61 -1.52
N THR A 142 15.92 -16.46 -1.06
CA THR A 142 15.28 -17.49 -1.89
C THR A 142 14.48 -16.84 -3.02
N ALA A 143 13.64 -15.86 -2.69
CA ALA A 143 12.82 -15.12 -3.65
C ALA A 143 13.67 -14.40 -4.72
N VAL A 144 14.81 -13.80 -4.35
CA VAL A 144 15.76 -13.21 -5.32
C VAL A 144 16.25 -14.29 -6.29
N SER A 145 16.72 -15.42 -5.77
CA SER A 145 17.28 -16.49 -6.60
C SER A 145 16.24 -17.07 -7.55
N ASP A 146 15.02 -17.27 -7.09
CA ASP A 146 13.95 -17.85 -7.90
C ASP A 146 13.43 -16.85 -8.93
N THR A 147 13.32 -15.58 -8.57
CA THR A 147 12.96 -14.51 -9.51
C THR A 147 13.99 -14.37 -10.64
N LYS A 148 15.29 -14.49 -10.34
CA LYS A 148 16.34 -14.50 -11.38
C LYS A 148 16.21 -15.69 -12.34
N LYS A 149 15.83 -16.87 -11.85
CA LYS A 149 15.57 -18.05 -12.72
C LYS A 149 14.40 -17.79 -13.65
N ILE A 150 13.32 -17.19 -13.14
CA ILE A 150 12.14 -16.84 -13.95
C ILE A 150 12.52 -15.87 -15.06
N LEU A 151 13.21 -14.78 -14.70
CA LEU A 151 13.67 -13.76 -15.67
C LEU A 151 14.57 -14.38 -16.75
N GLY A 152 15.49 -15.28 -16.37
CA GLY A 152 16.35 -15.99 -17.33
C GLY A 152 15.62 -16.99 -18.23
N SER A 153 14.48 -17.54 -17.77
CA SER A 153 13.68 -18.49 -18.54
C SER A 153 12.73 -17.84 -19.56
N LEU A 154 12.50 -16.53 -19.43
CA LEU A 154 11.49 -15.80 -20.21
C LEU A 154 12.09 -14.55 -20.86
N SER A 155 12.52 -14.70 -22.11
CA SER A 155 13.24 -13.66 -22.88
C SER A 155 12.48 -12.36 -23.14
N HIS A 156 11.16 -12.30 -22.89
CA HIS A 156 10.31 -11.12 -23.10
C HIS A 156 9.97 -10.36 -21.80
N LEU A 157 10.36 -10.89 -20.63
CA LEU A 157 10.07 -10.22 -19.36
C LEU A 157 11.15 -9.20 -19.03
N CYS A 158 10.74 -8.03 -18.53
CA CYS A 158 11.64 -7.06 -17.92
C CYS A 158 11.67 -7.21 -16.40
N ALA A 159 12.73 -6.71 -15.77
CA ALA A 159 12.92 -6.83 -14.32
C ALA A 159 11.78 -6.17 -13.51
N SER A 160 11.19 -5.08 -14.01
CA SER A 160 10.10 -4.36 -13.33
C SER A 160 8.83 -5.21 -13.21
N GLN A 161 8.54 -6.08 -14.19
CA GLN A 161 7.38 -6.99 -14.17
C GLN A 161 7.51 -8.09 -13.10
N CYS A 162 8.71 -8.30 -12.55
CA CYS A 162 8.98 -9.29 -11.52
C CYS A 162 8.97 -8.69 -10.10
N ILE A 163 8.58 -7.43 -9.95
CA ILE A 163 8.55 -6.70 -8.67
C ILE A 163 7.14 -6.19 -8.43
N LEU A 164 6.62 -6.44 -7.24
CA LEU A 164 5.27 -6.08 -6.83
C LEU A 164 5.30 -5.31 -5.52
N GLN A 165 4.29 -4.46 -5.32
CA GLN A 165 4.09 -3.73 -4.07
C GLN A 165 3.14 -4.50 -3.15
N CYS A 166 3.47 -4.58 -1.86
CA CYS A 166 2.63 -5.24 -0.87
C CYS A 166 1.47 -4.35 -0.43
N ASN A 167 0.23 -4.86 -0.40
CA ASN A 167 -0.95 -4.10 0.03
C ASN A 167 -0.99 -3.75 1.52
N MET A 168 -0.18 -4.44 2.32
CA MET A 168 -0.15 -4.26 3.78
C MET A 168 0.99 -3.33 4.20
N CYS A 169 2.24 -3.63 3.83
CA CYS A 169 3.38 -2.79 4.21
C CYS A 169 3.77 -1.73 3.17
N CYS A 170 3.12 -1.71 2.01
CA CYS A 170 3.41 -0.81 0.88
C CYS A 170 4.85 -0.91 0.32
N GLN A 171 5.63 -1.91 0.73
CA GLN A 171 7.00 -2.11 0.25
C GLN A 171 7.02 -2.90 -1.06
N TYR A 172 7.97 -2.57 -1.93
CA TYR A 172 8.27 -3.35 -3.12
C TYR A 172 9.07 -4.60 -2.75
N LYS A 173 8.68 -5.74 -3.33
CA LYS A 173 9.33 -7.03 -3.13
C LYS A 173 9.30 -7.80 -4.46
N TYR A 174 10.15 -8.81 -4.58
CA TYR A 174 10.10 -9.71 -5.73
C TYR A 174 8.80 -10.51 -5.75
N VAL A 175 8.33 -10.89 -6.93
CA VAL A 175 7.09 -11.67 -7.10
C VAL A 175 7.09 -12.96 -6.27
N CYS A 176 8.24 -13.63 -6.14
CA CYS A 176 8.39 -14.84 -5.32
C CYS A 176 8.31 -14.57 -3.79
N SER A 177 8.27 -13.31 -3.35
CA SER A 177 8.06 -12.93 -1.94
C SER A 177 6.59 -12.91 -1.53
N PHE A 178 5.65 -13.34 -2.37
CA PHE A 178 4.21 -13.31 -2.09
C PHE A 178 3.59 -14.72 -2.08
N SER A 179 2.88 -15.03 -1.00
CA SER A 179 2.30 -16.36 -0.73
C SER A 179 1.23 -16.80 -1.73
N VAL A 180 0.41 -15.87 -2.22
CA VAL A 180 -0.65 -16.14 -3.19
C VAL A 180 -0.08 -16.81 -4.44
N PHE A 181 1.11 -16.41 -4.88
CA PHE A 181 1.72 -16.97 -6.08
C PHE A 181 2.36 -18.34 -5.83
N SER A 182 2.96 -18.56 -4.65
CA SER A 182 3.48 -19.87 -4.28
C SER A 182 2.40 -20.95 -4.17
N GLN A 183 1.19 -20.59 -3.72
CA GLN A 183 0.08 -21.52 -3.51
C GLN A 183 -0.74 -21.76 -4.78
N ALA A 184 -0.92 -20.73 -5.61
CA ALA A 184 -1.76 -20.82 -6.81
C ALA A 184 -1.05 -21.47 -8.01
N TYR A 185 0.29 -21.35 -8.11
CA TYR A 185 1.02 -21.74 -9.32
C TYR A 185 2.09 -22.83 -9.10
N GLY A 186 2.36 -23.24 -7.86
CA GLY A 186 3.30 -24.32 -7.55
C GLY A 186 4.69 -24.08 -8.15
N ASP A 187 5.26 -25.11 -8.80
CA ASP A 187 6.57 -25.03 -9.47
C ASP A 187 6.51 -24.34 -10.87
N ASP A 188 5.31 -24.01 -11.39
CA ASP A 188 5.14 -23.39 -12.71
C ASP A 188 5.18 -21.86 -12.65
N ALA A 189 6.35 -21.36 -12.27
CA ALA A 189 6.64 -19.93 -12.18
C ALA A 189 6.60 -19.21 -13.55
N THR A 190 6.63 -19.98 -14.65
CA THR A 190 6.55 -19.48 -16.02
C THR A 190 5.11 -19.17 -16.42
N LYS A 191 4.16 -20.00 -16.01
CA LYS A 191 2.72 -19.73 -16.12
C LYS A 191 2.30 -18.56 -15.23
N MET A 192 2.89 -18.44 -14.04
CA MET A 192 2.68 -17.34 -13.10
C MET A 192 2.83 -15.96 -13.76
N VAL A 193 3.97 -15.62 -14.37
CA VAL A 193 4.15 -14.26 -14.93
C VAL A 193 3.39 -14.04 -16.24
N LYS A 194 3.14 -15.10 -17.02
CA LYS A 194 2.34 -15.00 -18.27
C LYS A 194 0.85 -14.83 -18.03
N GLU A 195 0.32 -15.45 -16.97
CA GLU A 195 -1.09 -15.36 -16.57
C GLU A 195 -1.35 -14.29 -15.51
N LEU A 196 -0.29 -13.72 -14.90
CA LEU A 196 -0.33 -12.46 -14.17
C LEU A 196 -0.54 -11.29 -15.13
N ASP A 197 -1.64 -11.37 -15.86
CA ASP A 197 -2.37 -10.19 -16.25
C ASP A 197 -2.99 -9.63 -14.97
N ILE A 198 -2.15 -9.00 -14.12
CA ILE A 198 -2.57 -8.37 -12.84
C ILE A 198 -3.68 -7.36 -13.10
N ILE A 199 -3.75 -6.86 -14.34
CA ILE A 199 -4.79 -5.98 -14.87
C ILE A 199 -6.14 -6.70 -15.00
N LYS A 200 -6.16 -8.01 -15.33
CA LYS A 200 -7.39 -8.82 -15.41
C LYS A 200 -7.82 -9.43 -14.08
N ASP A 201 -6.91 -9.85 -13.20
CA ASP A 201 -7.28 -10.58 -11.97
C ASP A 201 -7.20 -9.75 -10.68
N GLN A 202 -8.11 -8.78 -10.59
CA GLN A 202 -8.25 -7.82 -9.49
C GLN A 202 -8.48 -8.45 -8.11
N LYS A 203 -9.08 -9.65 -8.07
CA LYS A 203 -9.28 -10.39 -6.82
C LYS A 203 -7.95 -10.91 -6.26
N LEU A 204 -7.02 -11.28 -7.13
CA LEU A 204 -5.65 -11.60 -6.70
C LEU A 204 -4.91 -10.35 -6.24
N TYR A 205 -5.09 -9.21 -6.91
CA TYR A 205 -4.41 -7.98 -6.53
C TYR A 205 -4.69 -7.56 -5.08
N LYS A 206 -5.96 -7.51 -4.62
CA LYS A 206 -6.28 -7.20 -3.20
C LYS A 206 -5.64 -8.18 -2.20
N ARG A 207 -5.31 -9.40 -2.63
CA ARG A 207 -4.68 -10.45 -1.79
C ARG A 207 -3.14 -10.41 -1.82
N THR A 208 -2.54 -9.46 -2.54
CA THR A 208 -1.08 -9.32 -2.72
C THR A 208 -0.41 -8.84 -1.42
N VAL A 209 -0.24 -9.77 -0.50
CA VAL A 209 0.44 -9.57 0.79
C VAL A 209 1.71 -10.42 0.78
N CYS A 210 2.85 -9.78 1.05
CA CYS A 210 4.14 -10.47 1.08
C CYS A 210 4.20 -11.48 2.24
N PHE A 211 5.07 -12.49 2.10
CA PHE A 211 5.31 -13.50 3.13
C PHE A 211 5.70 -12.89 4.47
N GLU A 212 6.56 -11.87 4.44
CA GLU A 212 7.02 -11.19 5.65
C GLU A 212 5.85 -10.62 6.47
N CYS A 213 4.93 -9.90 5.83
CA CYS A 213 3.72 -9.39 6.48
C CYS A 213 2.88 -10.50 7.10
N ARG A 214 2.60 -11.57 6.36
CA ARG A 214 1.80 -12.69 6.87
C ARG A 214 2.47 -13.39 8.05
N MET A 215 3.78 -13.62 7.96
CA MET A 215 4.53 -14.26 9.03
C MET A 215 4.64 -13.37 10.26
N ASN A 216 4.72 -12.05 10.09
CA ASN A 216 4.70 -11.11 11.21
C ASN A 216 3.37 -11.12 11.96
N ASP A 217 2.24 -11.26 11.25
CA ASP A 217 0.93 -11.45 11.88
C ASP A 217 0.89 -12.75 12.71
N ASP A 218 1.39 -13.86 12.17
CA ASP A 218 1.50 -15.15 12.87
C ASP A 218 2.41 -15.06 14.11
N ILE A 219 3.56 -14.37 13.98
CA ILE A 219 4.49 -14.12 15.10
C ILE A 219 3.80 -13.29 16.18
N ALA A 220 3.06 -12.25 15.81
CA ALA A 220 2.33 -11.40 16.75
C ALA A 220 1.27 -12.19 17.51
N LEU A 221 0.48 -13.02 16.81
CA LEU A 221 -0.50 -13.91 17.41
C LEU A 221 0.16 -14.91 18.37
N TYR A 222 1.27 -15.54 17.96
CA TYR A 222 2.01 -16.45 18.84
C TYR A 222 2.51 -15.75 20.10
N ARG A 223 3.04 -14.52 19.99
CA ARG A 223 3.48 -13.72 21.14
C ARG A 223 2.32 -13.42 22.08
N MET A 224 1.15 -13.08 21.57
CA MET A 224 -0.05 -12.88 22.38
C MET A 224 -0.47 -14.15 23.13
N MET A 225 -0.50 -15.29 22.44
CA MET A 225 -0.82 -16.60 23.06
C MET A 225 0.20 -16.97 24.15
N LEU A 226 1.48 -16.75 23.88
CA LEU A 226 2.56 -17.02 24.83
C LEU A 226 2.44 -16.12 26.07
N GLN A 227 2.14 -14.83 25.88
CA GLN A 227 1.89 -13.89 26.97
C GLN A 227 0.70 -14.32 27.82
N GLN A 228 -0.42 -14.71 27.21
CA GLN A 228 -1.59 -15.23 27.92
C GLN A 228 -1.26 -16.48 28.75
N ARG A 229 -0.49 -17.42 28.18
CA ARG A 229 -0.04 -18.62 28.89
C ARG A 229 0.87 -18.29 30.08
N TYR A 230 1.80 -17.36 29.92
CA TYR A 230 2.66 -16.91 31.03
C TYR A 230 1.84 -16.21 32.12
N MET A 231 0.91 -15.33 31.76
CA MET A 231 0.05 -14.67 32.74
C MET A 231 -0.82 -15.66 33.51
N SER A 232 -1.38 -16.67 32.84
CA SER A 232 -2.12 -17.76 33.50
C SER A 232 -1.23 -18.56 34.46
N LYS A 233 -0.01 -18.91 34.06
CA LYS A 233 0.91 -19.64 34.95
C LYS A 233 1.36 -18.81 36.15
N ILE A 234 1.57 -17.51 35.97
CA ILE A 234 1.92 -16.59 37.06
C ILE A 234 0.73 -16.42 38.02
N SER A 235 -0.52 -16.40 37.52
CA SER A 235 -1.70 -16.38 38.40
C SER A 235 -1.89 -17.68 39.16
N ASP A 236 -1.36 -18.80 38.64
CA ASP A 236 -1.42 -20.12 39.28
C ASP A 236 -0.23 -20.37 40.23
N GLU A 237 0.83 -19.56 40.18
CA GLU A 237 1.96 -19.66 41.11
C GLU A 237 1.56 -19.12 42.50
N PRO A 238 1.82 -19.86 43.58
CA PRO A 238 1.51 -19.39 44.92
C PRO A 238 2.33 -18.13 45.20
N SER A 239 1.64 -17.00 45.33
CA SER A 239 2.25 -15.73 45.71
C SER A 239 3.08 -15.93 46.98
N LEU A 240 4.38 -15.64 46.92
CA LEU A 240 5.22 -15.50 48.11
C LEU A 240 4.77 -14.24 48.86
N VAL A 241 3.64 -14.31 49.55
CA VAL A 241 3.23 -13.27 50.49
C VAL A 241 4.12 -13.41 51.72
N PRO A 242 4.93 -12.40 52.09
CA PRO A 242 5.48 -12.34 53.42
C PRO A 242 4.29 -12.15 54.36
N THR A 243 4.04 -13.13 55.21
CA THR A 243 3.17 -12.97 56.38
C THR A 243 3.77 -11.94 57.32
N SER A 244 3.49 -10.66 57.11
CA SER A 244 3.74 -9.63 58.10
C SER A 244 2.86 -8.40 57.88
N LYS A 245 1.82 -8.32 58.73
CA LYS A 245 1.21 -7.12 59.31
C LYS A 245 1.23 -5.86 58.44
N THR A 246 0.09 -5.60 57.81
CA THR A 246 -0.36 -4.27 57.37
C THR A 246 -0.11 -3.18 58.41
N PRO A 247 0.46 -2.03 58.01
CA PRO A 247 -0.04 -0.73 58.41
C PRO A 247 -1.02 -0.23 57.34
N LYS A 248 -2.17 0.26 57.79
CA LYS A 248 -3.15 0.99 56.97
C LYS A 248 -2.47 2.20 56.34
N ILE A 249 -2.26 2.16 55.02
CA ILE A 249 -2.05 3.37 54.21
C ILE A 249 -3.28 3.51 53.31
N THR A 250 -4.26 4.25 53.80
CA THR A 250 -5.27 4.92 52.98
C THR A 250 -4.60 6.05 52.24
N ALA A 251 -4.10 5.77 51.04
CA ALA A 251 -3.76 6.77 50.02
C ALA A 251 -4.34 6.27 48.68
N SER A 252 -5.02 7.18 47.98
CA SER A 252 -5.97 6.91 46.92
C SER A 252 -5.43 6.04 45.77
N LYS A 253 -6.18 4.96 45.46
CA LYS A 253 -6.00 4.14 44.23
C LYS A 253 -5.91 5.00 42.96
N GLN A 254 -6.56 6.16 42.96
CA GLN A 254 -6.58 7.10 41.83
C GLN A 254 -5.21 7.72 41.48
N LYS A 255 -4.29 7.88 42.44
CA LYS A 255 -2.94 8.44 42.16
C LYS A 255 -1.92 7.40 41.71
N GLN A 256 -2.12 6.11 42.03
CA GLN A 256 -1.25 5.05 41.50
C GLN A 256 -1.60 4.72 40.04
N GLU A 257 -2.88 4.77 39.66
CA GLU A 257 -3.30 4.57 38.26
C GLU A 257 -2.86 5.72 37.33
N GLU A 258 -2.82 6.97 37.82
CA GLU A 258 -2.23 8.10 37.07
C GLU A 258 -0.70 8.01 36.92
N PHE A 259 0.02 7.49 37.91
CA PHE A 259 1.48 7.40 37.82
C PHE A 259 1.95 6.26 36.89
N PHE A 260 1.24 5.14 36.84
CA PHE A 260 1.57 4.01 35.94
C PHE A 260 1.02 4.16 34.51
N SER A 261 0.04 5.05 34.28
CA SER A 261 -0.49 5.32 32.93
C SER A 261 0.37 6.30 32.12
N VAL A 262 1.18 7.14 32.77
CA VAL A 262 1.98 8.18 32.09
C VAL A 262 3.36 7.67 31.64
N LEU A 263 3.91 6.61 32.24
CA LEU A 263 5.24 6.07 31.92
C LEU A 263 5.25 4.54 31.86
N SER A 264 4.38 3.93 31.06
CA SER A 264 4.52 2.51 30.75
C SER A 264 5.53 2.31 29.62
N TYR A 265 6.34 1.25 29.70
CA TYR A 265 7.19 0.79 28.59
C TYR A 265 6.35 0.56 27.32
N ALA A 266 5.07 0.19 27.46
CA ALA A 266 4.14 0.13 26.34
C ALA A 266 3.93 1.49 25.66
N ASN A 267 3.83 2.61 26.39
CA ASN A 267 3.75 3.94 25.79
C ASN A 267 5.07 4.42 25.16
N ALA A 268 6.21 3.96 25.67
CA ALA A 268 7.53 4.23 25.08
C ALA A 268 7.80 3.40 23.81
N VAL A 269 7.20 2.20 23.70
CA VAL A 269 7.38 1.28 22.57
C VAL A 269 6.28 1.41 21.50
N SER A 270 5.08 1.86 21.88
CA SER A 270 3.95 2.07 20.96
C SER A 270 4.04 3.38 20.18
N GLY A 271 5.18 4.08 20.25
CA GLY A 271 5.51 5.34 19.58
C GLY A 271 4.29 6.13 19.16
N LYS A 272 3.86 7.12 19.97
CA LYS A 272 2.78 8.03 19.57
C LYS A 272 3.03 8.46 18.14
N LEU A 273 2.23 7.95 17.20
CA LEU A 273 2.15 8.50 15.87
C LEU A 273 1.74 9.95 16.13
N GLU A 274 2.65 10.89 15.92
CA GLU A 274 2.27 12.29 15.85
C GLU A 274 1.22 12.37 14.77
N ARG A 275 -0.04 12.52 15.19
CA ARG A 275 -1.13 12.71 14.24
C ARG A 275 -0.79 13.99 13.50
N ALA A 276 -0.68 13.88 12.18
CA ALA A 276 -0.47 15.03 11.30
C ALA A 276 -1.40 16.17 11.73
N ASP A 277 -0.84 17.37 11.80
CA ASP A 277 -1.55 18.57 12.22
C ASP A 277 -2.74 18.76 11.26
N ARG A 278 -3.97 18.63 11.80
CA ARG A 278 -5.17 18.56 10.96
C ARG A 278 -5.53 19.96 10.50
N HIS A 279 -5.17 20.33 9.28
CA HIS A 279 -5.62 21.57 8.67
C HIS A 279 -7.15 21.53 8.51
N ARG A 280 -7.85 22.44 9.18
CA ARG A 280 -9.32 22.55 9.15
C ARG A 280 -9.73 24.00 9.00
N VAL A 281 -10.78 24.21 8.21
CA VAL A 281 -11.36 25.52 7.97
C VAL A 281 -12.69 25.61 8.72
N GLU A 282 -12.89 26.69 9.48
CA GLU A 282 -14.18 26.94 10.12
C GLU A 282 -15.24 27.31 9.07
N VAL A 283 -16.07 26.33 8.71
CA VAL A 283 -17.13 26.48 7.70
C VAL A 283 -18.18 27.52 8.13
N ASP A 284 -18.39 27.70 9.44
CA ASP A 284 -19.29 28.71 9.98
C ASP A 284 -18.82 30.15 9.70
N GLY A 285 -17.51 30.39 9.66
CA GLY A 285 -16.93 31.69 9.27
C GLY A 285 -17.17 32.00 7.79
N LEU A 286 -16.96 31.00 6.93
CA LEU A 286 -17.24 31.05 5.50
C LEU A 286 -18.71 31.37 5.21
N LEU A 287 -19.62 30.73 5.94
CA LEU A 287 -21.06 31.01 5.88
C LEU A 287 -21.36 32.44 6.31
N ASN A 288 -20.78 32.91 7.41
CA ASN A 288 -21.03 34.25 7.90
C ASN A 288 -20.51 35.32 6.93
N GLU A 289 -19.35 35.16 6.31
CA GLU A 289 -18.87 36.11 5.29
C GLU A 289 -19.70 36.06 4.00
N THR A 290 -20.09 34.85 3.56
CA THR A 290 -20.91 34.66 2.35
C THR A 290 -22.38 35.08 2.55
N LEU A 291 -22.91 35.04 3.78
CA LEU A 291 -24.28 35.45 4.13
C LEU A 291 -24.37 36.89 4.67
N SER A 292 -23.26 37.49 5.09
CA SER A 292 -23.20 38.92 5.51
C SER A 292 -23.40 39.88 4.34
N THR A 293 -23.30 39.40 3.10
CA THR A 293 -23.83 40.06 1.90
C THR A 293 -25.36 39.92 1.81
N LYS A 294 -26.07 40.38 2.86
CA LYS A 294 -27.53 40.42 3.07
C LYS A 294 -28.31 39.11 2.80
N PRO A 295 -29.05 38.59 3.79
CA PRO A 295 -30.03 37.52 3.59
C PRO A 295 -31.28 38.11 2.91
N GLY A 296 -31.21 38.28 1.60
CA GLY A 296 -32.39 38.51 0.76
C GLY A 296 -33.05 37.16 0.47
N SER A 297 -34.37 37.10 0.66
CA SER A 297 -35.26 36.08 0.10
C SER A 297 -34.73 35.50 -1.21
N PHE A 298 -34.80 34.18 -1.35
CA PHE A 298 -34.39 33.32 -2.48
C PHE A 298 -34.82 33.78 -3.90
N ASP A 299 -35.51 34.90 -4.07
CA ASP A 299 -36.13 35.29 -5.33
C ASP A 299 -35.37 36.31 -6.21
N ASN A 300 -34.43 37.12 -5.69
CA ASN A 300 -34.00 38.33 -6.44
C ASN A 300 -32.51 38.51 -6.81
N ASN A 301 -31.59 37.61 -6.42
CA ASN A 301 -30.16 37.76 -6.78
C ASN A 301 -29.55 36.66 -7.69
N ASP A 302 -30.35 35.72 -8.20
CA ASP A 302 -29.92 34.75 -9.23
C ASP A 302 -29.57 35.38 -10.60
N ASN A 303 -29.64 36.70 -10.74
CA ASN A 303 -29.31 37.40 -11.98
C ASN A 303 -27.80 37.55 -12.23
N ASN A 304 -26.95 37.30 -11.23
CA ASN A 304 -25.49 37.36 -11.34
C ASN A 304 -24.86 35.99 -11.10
N GLY A 305 -25.18 35.00 -11.94
CA GLY A 305 -24.60 33.64 -11.84
C GLY A 305 -23.08 33.64 -11.59
N PRO A 306 -22.50 32.55 -11.03
CA PRO A 306 -21.09 32.51 -10.64
C PRO A 306 -20.22 32.91 -11.82
N SER A 307 -19.53 34.03 -11.66
CA SER A 307 -19.06 34.83 -12.79
C SER A 307 -17.69 34.39 -13.29
N PHE A 308 -16.88 33.76 -12.46
CA PHE A 308 -15.58 33.17 -12.79
C PHE A 308 -14.94 32.69 -11.48
N ILE A 309 -14.26 31.54 -11.48
CA ILE A 309 -13.45 31.08 -10.35
C ILE A 309 -11.98 31.13 -10.76
N LEU A 310 -11.19 31.94 -10.06
CA LEU A 310 -9.74 31.94 -10.20
C LEU A 310 -9.16 31.04 -9.12
N SER A 311 -8.41 30.01 -9.50
CA SER A 311 -7.73 29.12 -8.55
C SER A 311 -6.22 29.29 -8.62
N THR A 312 -5.57 29.15 -7.48
CA THR A 312 -4.10 29.16 -7.36
C THR A 312 -3.66 27.97 -6.51
N MET A 313 -2.36 27.64 -6.52
CA MET A 313 -1.87 26.54 -5.69
C MET A 313 -1.94 26.91 -4.21
N GLN A 314 -2.39 25.98 -3.37
CA GLN A 314 -2.51 26.22 -1.93
C GLN A 314 -1.27 25.73 -1.17
N ASP A 315 -0.76 26.52 -0.22
CA ASP A 315 0.39 26.15 0.63
C ASP A 315 0.13 24.89 1.44
N TYR A 316 -1.07 24.78 2.03
CA TYR A 316 -1.45 23.62 2.83
C TYR A 316 -1.33 22.31 2.02
N ILE A 317 -1.84 22.33 0.78
CA ILE A 317 -1.79 21.18 -0.14
C ILE A 317 -0.33 20.89 -0.49
N SER A 318 0.45 21.92 -0.79
CA SER A 318 1.86 21.80 -1.17
C SER A 318 2.69 21.18 -0.06
N ARG A 319 2.49 21.64 1.19
CA ARG A 319 3.17 21.10 2.38
C ARG A 319 2.90 19.62 2.56
N LEU A 320 1.62 19.21 2.51
CA LEU A 320 1.22 17.81 2.64
C LEU A 320 1.83 16.96 1.52
N LEU A 321 1.78 17.46 0.28
CA LEU A 321 2.30 16.74 -0.87
C LEU A 321 3.81 16.54 -0.83
N VAL A 322 4.59 17.51 -0.34
CA VAL A 322 6.04 17.35 -0.24
C VAL A 322 6.41 16.14 0.60
N ASP A 323 5.85 16.03 1.80
CA ASP A 323 6.21 14.96 2.73
C ASP A 323 5.77 13.59 2.16
N VAL A 324 4.58 13.53 1.55
CA VAL A 324 4.07 12.33 0.87
C VAL A 324 4.95 11.92 -0.30
N LEU A 325 5.29 12.85 -1.19
CA LEU A 325 6.06 12.57 -2.40
C LEU A 325 7.50 12.16 -2.07
N GLN A 326 8.09 12.72 -1.01
CA GLN A 326 9.40 12.31 -0.50
C GLN A 326 9.39 10.85 -0.04
N ASP A 327 8.38 10.46 0.74
CA ASP A 327 8.15 9.08 1.18
C ASP A 327 7.99 8.12 -0.02
N GLU A 328 7.24 8.54 -1.04
CA GLU A 328 7.06 7.74 -2.24
C GLU A 328 8.34 7.62 -3.08
N ILE A 329 9.20 8.66 -3.15
CA ILE A 329 10.53 8.56 -3.79
C ILE A 329 11.40 7.52 -3.09
N ILE A 330 11.37 7.44 -1.76
CA ILE A 330 12.09 6.39 -1.01
C ILE A 330 11.57 5.00 -1.39
N SER A 331 10.25 4.87 -1.56
CA SER A 331 9.64 3.62 -2.03
C SER A 331 10.06 3.28 -3.46
N LEU A 332 10.09 4.26 -4.37
CA LEU A 332 10.52 4.08 -5.77
C LEU A 332 12.01 3.76 -5.87
N ARG A 333 12.85 4.37 -5.04
CA ARG A 333 14.26 4.01 -4.88
C ARG A 333 14.40 2.53 -4.56
N THR A 334 13.65 2.04 -3.57
CA THR A 334 13.68 0.62 -3.19
C THR A 334 13.32 -0.28 -4.37
N LYS A 335 12.30 0.08 -5.16
CA LYS A 335 11.95 -0.64 -6.39
C LYS A 335 13.11 -0.64 -7.40
N THR A 336 13.71 0.52 -7.68
CA THR A 336 14.81 0.64 -8.64
C THR A 336 16.04 -0.14 -8.19
N GLU A 337 16.39 -0.11 -6.91
CA GLU A 337 17.47 -0.94 -6.36
C GLU A 337 17.20 -2.45 -6.53
N LEU A 338 15.95 -2.89 -6.36
CA LEU A 338 15.56 -4.29 -6.61
C LEU A 338 15.70 -4.68 -8.08
N GLU A 339 15.36 -3.78 -9.01
CA GLU A 339 15.53 -3.99 -10.45
C GLU A 339 17.01 -4.10 -10.83
N LEU A 340 17.84 -3.17 -10.36
CA LEU A 340 19.29 -3.18 -10.59
C LEU A 340 19.94 -4.46 -10.07
N LYS A 341 19.51 -4.93 -8.89
CA LYS A 341 19.97 -6.20 -8.32
C LYS A 341 19.56 -7.42 -9.16
N LEU A 342 18.41 -7.38 -9.84
CA LEU A 342 17.98 -8.45 -10.74
C LEU A 342 18.82 -8.46 -12.02
N THR A 343 19.09 -7.29 -12.60
CA THR A 343 19.85 -7.14 -13.84
C THR A 343 21.37 -7.24 -13.64
N GLY A 344 21.84 -7.23 -12.40
CA GLY A 344 23.28 -7.30 -12.08
C GLY A 344 24.00 -5.97 -12.30
N LEU A 345 23.26 -4.86 -12.33
CA LEU A 345 23.81 -3.51 -12.44
C LEU A 345 24.19 -2.95 -11.05
N PRO A 346 25.14 -2.00 -10.97
CA PRO A 346 25.50 -1.34 -9.71
C PRO A 346 24.31 -0.65 -9.05
N LEU A 347 24.23 -0.66 -7.72
CA LEU A 347 23.12 -0.01 -7.00
C LEU A 347 23.30 1.51 -6.88
N ASN A 348 24.50 2.04 -7.06
CA ASN A 348 24.80 3.47 -6.88
C ASN A 348 24.32 4.36 -8.03
N ILE A 349 23.73 3.79 -9.09
CA ILE A 349 23.13 4.52 -10.23
C ILE A 349 21.59 4.56 -10.16
N TRP A 350 21.01 4.25 -9.00
CA TRP A 350 19.56 4.12 -8.84
C TRP A 350 18.82 5.44 -9.11
N ASP A 351 19.44 6.57 -8.75
CA ASP A 351 18.91 7.92 -8.87
C ASP A 351 18.82 8.33 -10.35
N GLU A 352 19.92 8.17 -11.10
CA GLU A 352 19.97 8.43 -12.54
C GLU A 352 18.94 7.58 -13.31
N VAL A 353 18.82 6.29 -12.94
CA VAL A 353 17.87 5.38 -13.57
C VAL A 353 16.42 5.76 -13.24
N LEU A 354 16.14 6.07 -11.98
CA LEU A 354 14.80 6.50 -11.57
C LEU A 354 14.42 7.81 -12.24
N GLN A 355 15.28 8.83 -12.22
CA GLN A 355 15.04 10.12 -12.85
C GLN A 355 14.71 9.98 -14.33
N ARG A 356 15.50 9.19 -15.09
CA ARG A 356 15.22 8.94 -16.52
C ARG A 356 13.86 8.30 -16.76
N LYS A 357 13.43 7.36 -15.90
CA LYS A 357 12.10 6.73 -15.99
C LYS A 357 10.99 7.73 -15.72
N MET A 358 11.15 8.59 -14.71
CA MET A 358 10.19 9.62 -14.33
C MET A 358 10.03 10.68 -15.44
N GLN A 359 11.15 11.12 -16.01
CA GLN A 359 11.19 12.04 -17.16
C GLN A 359 10.52 11.43 -18.39
N PHE A 360 10.89 10.20 -18.76
CA PHE A 360 10.29 9.49 -19.88
C PHE A 360 8.77 9.37 -19.71
N THR A 361 8.32 8.98 -18.52
CA THR A 361 6.90 8.82 -18.22
C THR A 361 6.13 10.14 -18.32
N THR A 362 6.71 11.23 -17.84
CA THR A 362 6.09 12.55 -17.91
C THR A 362 6.01 13.06 -19.34
N HIS A 363 7.05 12.80 -20.14
CA HIS A 363 7.02 13.08 -21.58
C HIS A 363 5.88 12.31 -22.26
N MET A 364 5.65 11.05 -21.90
CA MET A 364 4.53 10.27 -22.44
C MET A 364 3.17 10.87 -22.10
N PHE A 365 2.96 11.43 -20.90
CA PHE A 365 1.71 12.16 -20.57
C PHE A 365 1.43 13.35 -21.48
N SER A 366 2.47 13.98 -22.05
CA SER A 366 2.31 15.11 -22.98
C SER A 366 1.94 14.68 -24.40
N LEU A 367 2.33 13.46 -24.79
CA LEU A 367 2.12 12.92 -26.14
C LEU A 367 0.85 12.06 -26.25
N GLN A 368 0.36 11.53 -25.13
CA GLN A 368 -0.73 10.59 -25.11
C GLN A 368 -2.07 11.29 -24.82
N SER A 369 -3.11 10.95 -25.59
CA SER A 369 -4.48 11.07 -25.10
C SER A 369 -4.63 10.20 -23.84
N SER A 370 -5.46 10.62 -22.88
CA SER A 370 -5.66 9.98 -21.58
C SER A 370 -5.88 8.45 -21.62
N GLY A 371 -6.29 7.90 -22.77
CA GLY A 371 -6.46 6.46 -22.99
C GLY A 371 -5.19 5.62 -23.21
N LEU A 372 -3.99 6.22 -23.31
CA LEU A 372 -2.73 5.49 -23.53
C LEU A 372 -1.79 5.51 -22.31
N SER A 373 -2.13 6.24 -21.24
CA SER A 373 -1.31 6.35 -20.04
C SER A 373 -1.37 5.08 -19.19
N ASN A 374 -0.21 4.44 -18.97
CA ASN A 374 -0.11 3.23 -18.17
C ASN A 374 0.03 3.55 -16.68
N PHE A 375 -1.09 3.61 -15.94
CA PHE A 375 -1.06 3.82 -14.49
C PHE A 375 -0.75 2.55 -13.67
N VAL A 376 -0.40 1.43 -14.32
CA VAL A 376 0.13 0.24 -13.63
C VAL A 376 1.54 0.49 -13.12
N ASP A 377 2.32 1.35 -13.79
CA ASP A 377 3.67 1.67 -13.38
C ASP A 377 3.66 2.72 -12.24
N PRO A 378 4.37 2.46 -11.13
CA PRO A 378 4.37 3.38 -9.99
C PRO A 378 5.09 4.69 -10.29
N GLU A 379 6.08 4.69 -11.17
CA GLU A 379 6.71 5.90 -11.69
C GLU A 379 5.68 6.83 -12.35
N SER A 380 4.74 6.27 -13.13
CA SER A 380 3.64 7.03 -13.74
C SER A 380 2.68 7.58 -12.71
N ARG A 381 2.33 6.80 -11.70
CA ARG A 381 1.43 7.27 -10.63
C ARG A 381 2.07 8.38 -9.80
N TRP A 382 3.36 8.28 -9.48
CA TRP A 382 4.07 9.37 -8.80
C TRP A 382 4.13 10.62 -9.66
N ALA A 383 4.53 10.51 -10.93
CA ALA A 383 4.62 11.66 -11.83
C ALA A 383 3.26 12.35 -12.02
N TYR A 384 2.18 11.57 -12.13
CA TYR A 384 0.83 12.11 -12.15
C TYR A 384 0.49 12.81 -10.83
N THR A 385 0.78 12.17 -9.70
CA THR A 385 0.47 12.71 -8.36
C THR A 385 1.20 14.03 -8.15
N ALA A 386 2.48 14.10 -8.50
CA ALA A 386 3.32 15.29 -8.40
C ALA A 386 2.83 16.47 -9.28
N VAL A 387 2.39 16.19 -10.51
CA VAL A 387 2.04 17.24 -11.48
C VAL A 387 0.59 17.70 -11.37
N TYR A 388 -0.35 16.78 -11.18
CA TYR A 388 -1.79 17.06 -11.32
C TYR A 388 -2.53 17.18 -9.99
N THR A 389 -2.12 16.46 -8.95
CA THR A 389 -2.77 16.54 -7.62
C THR A 389 -2.75 17.96 -7.03
N PRO A 390 -1.64 18.73 -7.06
CA PRO A 390 -1.63 20.09 -6.51
C PRO A 390 -2.72 20.95 -7.16
N VAL A 391 -2.85 20.85 -8.47
CA VAL A 391 -3.81 21.62 -9.26
C VAL A 391 -5.24 21.17 -8.94
N HIS A 392 -5.54 19.88 -9.03
CA HIS A 392 -6.89 19.36 -8.80
C HIS A 392 -7.39 19.64 -7.38
N ALA A 393 -6.55 19.38 -6.38
CA ALA A 393 -6.88 19.60 -4.98
C ALA A 393 -7.11 21.10 -4.70
N SER A 394 -6.23 21.97 -5.22
CA SER A 394 -6.33 23.42 -4.99
C SER A 394 -7.56 24.01 -5.68
N MET A 395 -7.90 23.55 -6.88
CA MET A 395 -9.13 23.96 -7.56
C MET A 395 -10.37 23.60 -6.76
N VAL A 396 -10.46 22.37 -6.25
CA VAL A 396 -11.59 21.94 -5.43
C VAL A 396 -11.67 22.76 -4.13
N TYR A 397 -10.52 23.04 -3.51
CA TYR A 397 -10.42 23.89 -2.33
C TYR A 397 -10.96 25.30 -2.62
N ASP A 398 -10.50 25.95 -3.69
CA ASP A 398 -10.90 27.30 -4.07
C ASP A 398 -12.37 27.41 -4.49
N ILE A 399 -12.90 26.38 -5.16
CA ILE A 399 -14.33 26.30 -5.52
C ILE A 399 -15.22 26.40 -4.27
N ILE A 400 -14.80 25.78 -3.18
CA ILE A 400 -15.52 25.80 -1.91
C ILE A 400 -15.24 27.12 -1.18
N LEU A 401 -13.96 27.52 -1.08
CA LEU A 401 -13.54 28.71 -0.35
C LEU A 401 -14.18 30.00 -0.88
N GLN A 402 -14.34 30.13 -2.21
CA GLN A 402 -14.93 31.32 -2.80
C GLN A 402 -16.45 31.43 -2.58
N GLY A 403 -17.10 30.40 -2.02
CA GLY A 403 -18.51 30.48 -1.60
C GLY A 403 -19.53 30.67 -2.72
N GLN A 404 -19.11 30.65 -4.00
CA GLN A 404 -19.97 30.98 -5.15
C GLN A 404 -21.09 29.95 -5.40
N PHE A 405 -20.98 28.77 -4.80
CA PHE A 405 -21.93 27.67 -4.95
C PHE A 405 -22.78 27.48 -3.69
N THR A 406 -23.76 28.35 -3.47
CA THR A 406 -24.64 28.31 -2.28
C THR A 406 -25.22 26.92 -1.95
N PRO A 407 -25.68 26.10 -2.92
CA PRO A 407 -26.17 24.75 -2.58
C PRO A 407 -25.09 23.84 -1.96
N LEU A 408 -23.84 23.93 -2.44
CA LEU A 408 -22.72 23.17 -1.88
C LEU A 408 -22.36 23.70 -0.48
N ILE A 409 -22.31 25.02 -0.31
CA ILE A 409 -22.03 25.64 1.00
C ILE A 409 -23.08 25.26 2.05
N ASN A 410 -24.37 25.28 1.69
CA ASN A 410 -25.45 24.85 2.59
C ASN A 410 -25.36 23.36 2.93
N PHE A 411 -24.98 22.52 1.96
CA PHE A 411 -24.73 21.11 2.20
C PHE A 411 -23.60 20.91 3.22
N LEU A 412 -22.46 21.59 3.03
CA LEU A 412 -21.31 21.52 3.94
C LEU A 412 -21.67 22.01 5.35
N ALA A 413 -22.45 23.10 5.45
CA ALA A 413 -22.96 23.62 6.72
C ALA A 413 -23.79 22.58 7.48
N THR A 414 -24.69 21.91 6.75
CA THR A 414 -25.59 20.90 7.32
C THR A 414 -24.81 19.68 7.76
N ALA A 415 -23.87 19.22 6.94
CA ALA A 415 -23.01 18.08 7.26
C ALA A 415 -22.17 18.33 8.52
N ASN A 416 -21.59 19.53 8.68
CA ASN A 416 -20.78 19.88 9.85
C ASN A 416 -21.59 20.00 11.16
N LYS A 417 -22.89 20.32 11.07
CA LYS A 417 -23.80 20.33 12.23
C LYS A 417 -24.20 18.92 12.67
N SER A 418 -24.34 17.99 11.73
CA SER A 418 -24.75 16.60 12.00
C SER A 418 -23.55 15.69 12.32
N GLN A 419 -22.77 16.01 13.36
CA GLN A 419 -21.55 15.24 13.71
C GLN A 419 -21.83 13.80 14.16
N SER A 420 -23.08 13.44 14.44
CA SER A 420 -23.47 12.08 14.84
C SER A 420 -23.60 11.12 13.66
N GLU A 421 -23.83 11.62 12.45
CA GLU A 421 -23.99 10.78 11.26
C GLU A 421 -22.71 10.76 10.44
N VAL A 422 -22.32 9.56 9.98
CA VAL A 422 -21.19 9.39 9.06
C VAL A 422 -21.57 9.96 7.70
N LEU A 423 -20.79 10.92 7.21
CA LEU A 423 -20.97 11.46 5.88
C LEU A 423 -20.27 10.55 4.85
N GLU A 424 -21.02 9.96 3.93
CA GLU A 424 -20.44 9.19 2.81
C GLU A 424 -20.26 10.08 1.57
N VAL A 425 -19.01 10.12 1.07
CA VAL A 425 -18.62 10.87 -0.14
C VAL A 425 -18.06 9.90 -1.18
N SER A 426 -18.61 9.92 -2.40
CA SER A 426 -18.16 9.07 -3.50
C SER A 426 -17.35 9.86 -4.52
N CYS A 427 -16.12 9.44 -4.80
CA CYS A 427 -15.20 10.10 -5.72
C CYS A 427 -14.97 9.21 -6.95
N PHE A 428 -15.42 9.62 -8.13
CA PHE A 428 -15.32 8.85 -9.38
C PHE A 428 -14.17 9.34 -10.26
N GLY A 429 -13.36 8.40 -10.74
CA GLY A 429 -12.10 8.73 -11.41
C GLY A 429 -11.09 9.28 -10.43
N ALA A 430 -11.11 8.80 -9.18
CA ALA A 430 -10.41 9.41 -8.07
C ALA A 430 -8.89 9.41 -8.24
N GLY A 431 -8.32 8.46 -8.99
CA GLY A 431 -6.89 8.24 -9.03
C GLY A 431 -6.31 8.18 -7.61
N PRO A 432 -5.32 9.03 -7.26
CA PRO A 432 -4.75 9.07 -5.91
C PRO A 432 -5.67 9.68 -4.83
N GLY A 433 -6.84 10.22 -5.19
CA GLY A 433 -7.78 10.89 -4.28
C GLY A 433 -7.53 12.39 -4.13
N SER A 434 -7.07 13.06 -5.20
CA SER A 434 -6.71 14.48 -5.18
C SER A 434 -7.82 15.41 -4.67
N GLU A 435 -9.06 15.12 -5.04
CA GLU A 435 -10.23 15.88 -4.63
C GLU A 435 -10.50 15.78 -3.12
N VAL A 436 -10.09 14.69 -2.47
CA VAL A 436 -10.24 14.52 -1.03
C VAL A 436 -9.39 15.53 -0.29
N LEU A 437 -8.17 15.84 -0.79
CA LEU A 437 -7.36 16.92 -0.22
C LEU A 437 -8.08 18.27 -0.33
N GLY A 438 -8.70 18.58 -1.46
CA GLY A 438 -9.46 19.83 -1.58
C GLY A 438 -10.69 19.89 -0.66
N LEU A 439 -11.37 18.76 -0.46
CA LEU A 439 -12.62 18.66 0.29
C LEU A 439 -12.44 18.56 1.81
N HIS A 440 -11.42 17.81 2.26
CA HIS A 440 -11.28 17.39 3.65
C HIS A 440 -11.29 18.55 4.67
N PRO A 441 -10.66 19.71 4.41
CA PRO A 441 -10.69 20.83 5.35
C PRO A 441 -12.09 21.36 5.67
N PHE A 442 -13.07 21.09 4.80
CA PHE A 442 -14.46 21.59 4.91
C PHE A 442 -15.45 20.53 5.38
N LEU A 443 -15.02 19.29 5.58
CA LEU A 443 -15.90 18.16 5.90
C LEU A 443 -15.76 17.68 7.35
N PRO A 444 -16.78 17.00 7.89
CA PRO A 444 -16.71 16.37 9.21
C PRO A 444 -15.57 15.36 9.33
N ASN A 445 -15.01 15.22 10.54
CA ASN A 445 -13.91 14.28 10.83
C ASN A 445 -14.28 12.81 10.56
N ASN A 446 -15.56 12.48 10.72
CA ASN A 446 -16.11 11.13 10.54
C ASN A 446 -16.62 10.91 9.11
N THR A 447 -16.11 11.68 8.13
CA THR A 447 -16.43 11.47 6.72
C THR A 447 -15.79 10.18 6.22
N GLN A 448 -16.59 9.31 5.62
CA GLN A 448 -16.11 8.12 4.91
C GLN A 448 -15.99 8.44 3.42
N TYR A 449 -14.78 8.28 2.87
CA TYR A 449 -14.52 8.47 1.45
C TYR A 449 -14.56 7.14 0.70
N HIS A 450 -15.29 7.09 -0.41
CA HIS A 450 -15.33 5.96 -1.32
C HIS A 450 -14.70 6.36 -2.65
N LEU A 451 -13.50 5.85 -2.92
CA LEU A 451 -12.75 6.15 -4.14
C LEU A 451 -13.08 5.10 -5.20
N PHE A 452 -13.46 5.54 -6.40
CA PHE A 452 -13.82 4.69 -7.52
C PHE A 452 -12.89 4.95 -8.70
N ASP A 453 -12.13 3.93 -9.12
CA ASP A 453 -11.22 4.02 -10.26
C ASP A 453 -11.05 2.68 -10.98
N ASN A 454 -10.67 2.70 -12.26
CA ASN A 454 -10.42 1.48 -13.02
C ASN A 454 -9.01 0.91 -12.77
N CYS A 455 -8.08 1.71 -12.24
CA CYS A 455 -6.76 1.26 -11.87
C CYS A 455 -6.69 1.05 -10.35
N THR A 456 -6.68 -0.21 -9.92
CA THR A 456 -6.61 -0.56 -8.49
C THR A 456 -5.29 -0.19 -7.84
N PHE A 457 -4.22 0.03 -8.62
CA PHE A 457 -2.91 0.39 -8.09
C PHE A 457 -2.85 1.80 -7.49
N TRP A 458 -3.82 2.66 -7.83
CA TRP A 458 -3.99 3.93 -7.16
C TRP A 458 -4.27 3.80 -5.66
N GLU A 459 -4.78 2.65 -5.20
CA GLU A 459 -4.98 2.39 -3.77
C GLU A 459 -3.68 2.58 -2.98
N HIS A 460 -2.52 2.23 -3.54
CA HIS A 460 -1.24 2.47 -2.87
C HIS A 460 -0.95 3.97 -2.72
N ASN A 461 -1.04 4.74 -3.81
CA ASN A 461 -0.80 6.19 -3.77
C ASN A 461 -1.81 6.88 -2.84
N ALA A 462 -3.09 6.47 -2.85
CA ALA A 462 -4.10 6.98 -1.93
C ALA A 462 -3.78 6.65 -0.45
N LYS A 463 -3.17 5.49 -0.15
CA LYS A 463 -2.70 5.18 1.22
C LYS A 463 -1.60 6.11 1.70
N TYR A 464 -0.67 6.51 0.81
CA TYR A 464 0.34 7.52 1.14
C TYR A 464 -0.30 8.90 1.28
N LEU A 465 -1.08 9.31 0.28
CA LEU A 465 -1.65 10.65 0.20
C LEU A 465 -2.70 10.92 1.28
N LEU A 466 -3.74 10.09 1.33
CA LEU A 466 -4.88 10.28 2.23
C LEU A 466 -4.62 9.64 3.59
N GLY A 467 -4.08 8.41 3.61
CA GLY A 467 -3.84 7.69 4.85
C GLY A 467 -2.72 8.33 5.69
N LYS A 468 -1.50 8.39 5.14
CA LYS A 468 -0.35 8.95 5.86
C LYS A 468 -0.35 10.48 5.87
N GLY A 469 -0.58 11.12 4.72
CA GLY A 469 -0.52 12.57 4.58
C GLY A 469 -1.65 13.29 5.30
N LEU A 470 -2.90 12.89 5.04
CA LEU A 470 -4.09 13.57 5.57
C LEU A 470 -4.65 12.92 6.85
N GLY A 471 -4.41 11.62 7.07
CA GLY A 471 -5.06 10.85 8.13
C GLY A 471 -6.55 10.55 7.86
N ALA A 472 -6.95 10.53 6.58
CA ALA A 472 -8.32 10.27 6.16
C ALA A 472 -8.56 8.77 5.93
N GLU A 473 -9.70 8.27 6.41
CA GLU A 473 -10.16 6.91 6.16
C GLU A 473 -10.89 6.83 4.81
N PHE A 474 -10.60 5.78 4.04
CA PHE A 474 -11.22 5.60 2.73
C PHE A 474 -11.35 4.13 2.34
N ASP A 475 -12.33 3.85 1.47
CA ASP A 475 -12.48 2.59 0.76
C ASP A 475 -12.15 2.75 -0.72
N PHE A 476 -11.24 1.92 -1.23
CA PHE A 476 -10.91 1.89 -2.65
C PHE A 476 -11.70 0.80 -3.40
N ASN A 477 -12.44 1.23 -4.42
CA ASN A 477 -13.38 0.44 -5.19
C ASN A 477 -12.99 0.45 -6.66
N PHE A 478 -12.86 -0.73 -7.26
CA PHE A 478 -12.70 -0.83 -8.70
C PHE A 478 -14.00 -0.37 -9.38
N PHE A 479 -13.89 0.54 -10.35
CA PHE A 479 -14.99 1.07 -11.13
C PHE A 479 -14.58 1.25 -12.59
N ASP A 480 -15.43 0.80 -13.50
CA ASP A 480 -15.21 0.89 -14.94
C ASP A 480 -16.49 1.41 -15.57
N ALA A 481 -16.45 2.66 -16.06
CA ALA A 481 -17.61 3.32 -16.65
C ALA A 481 -18.14 2.66 -17.93
N GLN A 482 -17.40 1.70 -18.50
CA GLN A 482 -17.85 0.90 -19.64
C GLN A 482 -18.64 -0.33 -19.22
N LYS A 483 -18.65 -0.65 -17.91
CA LYS A 483 -19.35 -1.81 -17.34
C LYS A 483 -20.55 -1.36 -16.53
N LYS A 484 -21.52 -2.25 -16.38
CA LYS A 484 -22.66 -2.03 -15.49
C LYS A 484 -22.19 -1.93 -14.04
N LEU A 485 -22.79 -1.01 -13.28
CA LEU A 485 -22.59 -0.91 -11.84
C LEU A 485 -22.91 -2.24 -11.15
N LYS A 486 -22.01 -2.64 -10.25
CA LYS A 486 -22.19 -3.78 -9.36
C LYS A 486 -23.10 -3.40 -8.18
N ARG A 487 -23.70 -4.41 -7.54
CA ARG A 487 -24.66 -4.19 -6.45
C ARG A 487 -24.05 -3.45 -5.25
N ASP A 488 -22.84 -3.82 -4.86
CA ASP A 488 -22.06 -3.17 -3.80
C ASP A 488 -21.80 -1.69 -4.11
N GLN A 489 -21.47 -1.35 -5.35
CA GLN A 489 -21.30 0.04 -5.79
C GLN A 489 -22.61 0.83 -5.70
N ILE A 490 -23.72 0.24 -6.14
CA ILE A 490 -25.06 0.86 -6.04
C ILE A 490 -25.43 1.12 -4.58
N ASP A 491 -25.14 0.17 -3.69
CA ASP A 491 -25.45 0.29 -2.27
C ASP A 491 -24.64 1.42 -1.61
N ILE A 492 -23.39 1.65 -2.02
CA ILE A 492 -22.58 2.81 -1.59
C ILE A 492 -23.16 4.13 -2.14
N ILE A 493 -23.49 4.16 -3.43
CA ILE A 493 -24.03 5.37 -4.08
C ILE A 493 -25.34 5.83 -3.42
N LYS A 494 -26.20 4.88 -3.02
CA LYS A 494 -27.47 5.17 -2.31
C LYS A 494 -27.29 5.88 -0.97
N ARG A 495 -26.13 5.73 -0.32
CA ARG A 495 -25.82 6.36 0.97
C ARG A 495 -25.00 7.64 0.80
N SER A 496 -24.35 7.82 -0.34
CA SER A 496 -23.51 8.97 -0.63
C SER A 496 -24.33 10.26 -0.78
N LYS A 497 -23.90 11.32 -0.11
CA LYS A 497 -24.55 12.65 -0.18
C LYS A 497 -23.83 13.64 -1.07
N LEU A 498 -22.52 13.45 -1.24
CA LEU A 498 -21.71 14.18 -2.21
C LEU A 498 -21.03 13.18 -3.14
N LEU A 499 -21.15 13.42 -4.44
CA LEU A 499 -20.51 12.63 -5.48
C LEU A 499 -19.63 13.55 -6.32
N THR A 500 -18.36 13.22 -6.52
CA THR A 500 -17.41 14.07 -7.26
C THR A 500 -16.90 13.39 -8.51
N PHE A 501 -16.71 14.19 -9.57
CA PHE A 501 -16.17 13.78 -10.86
C PHE A 501 -15.15 14.84 -11.31
N ILE A 502 -13.93 14.76 -10.78
CA ILE A 502 -12.89 15.75 -11.04
C ILE A 502 -11.99 15.23 -12.15
N LYS A 503 -11.97 15.93 -13.30
CA LYS A 503 -11.16 15.59 -14.48
C LYS A 503 -11.39 14.17 -15.01
N PHE A 504 -12.62 13.68 -14.83
CA PHE A 504 -13.01 12.31 -15.14
C PHE A 504 -13.94 12.21 -16.35
N VAL A 505 -14.95 13.08 -16.46
CA VAL A 505 -15.99 12.99 -17.49
C VAL A 505 -15.39 13.14 -18.88
N SER A 506 -14.45 14.07 -19.07
CA SER A 506 -13.76 14.25 -20.34
C SER A 506 -12.87 13.07 -20.73
N ALA A 507 -12.38 12.30 -19.76
CA ALA A 507 -11.58 11.10 -20.02
C ALA A 507 -12.42 9.93 -20.54
N ILE A 508 -13.74 9.96 -20.30
CA ILE A 508 -14.65 8.87 -20.69
C ILE A 508 -15.74 9.28 -21.69
N LEU A 509 -15.76 10.54 -22.11
CA LEU A 509 -16.79 11.15 -22.96
C LEU A 509 -17.04 10.36 -24.26
N ASP A 510 -15.97 9.86 -24.89
CA ASP A 510 -16.04 9.15 -26.18
C ASP A 510 -16.36 7.65 -26.04
N HIS A 511 -16.57 7.15 -24.83
CA HIS A 511 -16.92 5.75 -24.62
C HIS A 511 -18.43 5.54 -24.69
N GLY A 512 -18.89 4.74 -25.67
CA GLY A 512 -20.32 4.56 -25.97
C GLY A 512 -21.21 4.04 -24.83
N CYS A 513 -20.64 3.45 -23.78
CA CYS A 513 -21.40 2.98 -22.60
C CYS A 513 -21.41 3.98 -21.42
N ALA A 514 -20.59 5.04 -21.44
CA ALA A 514 -20.40 5.94 -20.31
C ALA A 514 -21.72 6.59 -19.84
N SER A 515 -22.56 7.05 -20.78
CA SER A 515 -23.83 7.71 -20.45
C SER A 515 -24.78 6.79 -19.67
N SER A 516 -24.85 5.51 -20.04
CA SER A 516 -25.69 4.53 -19.33
C SER A 516 -25.21 4.29 -17.89
N CYS A 517 -23.90 4.33 -17.67
CA CYS A 517 -23.30 4.24 -16.35
C CYS A 517 -23.63 5.49 -15.53
N PHE A 518 -23.48 6.69 -16.09
CA PHE A 518 -23.82 7.93 -15.41
C PHE A 518 -25.30 8.01 -15.01
N HIS A 519 -26.21 7.66 -15.92
CA HIS A 519 -27.64 7.58 -15.57
C HIS A 519 -27.88 6.63 -14.39
N SER A 520 -27.23 5.47 -14.39
CA SER A 520 -27.34 4.52 -13.27
C SER A 520 -26.82 5.11 -11.95
N ILE A 521 -25.79 5.96 -11.98
CA ILE A 521 -25.26 6.66 -10.80
C ILE A 521 -26.27 7.73 -10.33
N PHE A 522 -26.75 8.59 -11.24
CA PHE A 522 -27.72 9.64 -10.92
C PHE A 522 -29.03 9.06 -10.38
N ASP A 523 -29.51 7.95 -10.95
CA ASP A 523 -30.72 7.27 -10.52
C ASP A 523 -30.57 6.66 -9.12
N ALA A 524 -29.42 6.02 -8.84
CA ALA A 524 -29.16 5.36 -7.56
C ALA A 524 -28.94 6.34 -6.41
N ALA A 525 -28.42 7.54 -6.68
CA ALA A 525 -28.16 8.55 -5.65
C ALA A 525 -29.46 9.01 -4.96
N PRO A 526 -29.44 9.28 -3.64
CA PRO A 526 -30.63 9.71 -2.91
C PRO A 526 -31.04 11.15 -3.26
N SER A 527 -32.32 11.49 -3.07
CA SER A 527 -32.76 12.89 -3.10
C SER A 527 -31.97 13.75 -2.09
N GLY A 528 -31.67 14.98 -2.48
CA GLY A 528 -30.80 15.89 -1.76
C GLY A 528 -29.30 15.70 -2.01
N SER A 529 -28.88 14.69 -2.80
CA SER A 529 -27.46 14.51 -3.12
C SER A 529 -26.93 15.62 -4.03
N CYS A 530 -25.68 16.01 -3.81
CA CYS A 530 -24.93 16.94 -4.66
C CYS A 530 -23.92 16.19 -5.54
N PHE A 531 -23.80 16.58 -6.80
CA PHE A 531 -22.78 16.12 -7.73
C PHE A 531 -21.90 17.30 -8.13
N LEU A 532 -20.61 17.22 -7.83
CA LEU A 532 -19.61 18.22 -8.22
C LEU A 532 -18.78 17.68 -9.39
N ILE A 533 -18.92 18.30 -10.55
CA ILE A 533 -18.15 17.96 -11.75
C ILE A 533 -17.23 19.14 -12.06
N VAL A 534 -15.92 18.90 -12.10
CA VAL A 534 -14.91 19.92 -12.46
C VAL A 534 -14.04 19.34 -13.55
N ASP A 535 -14.13 19.87 -14.76
CA ASP A 535 -13.49 19.22 -15.90
C ASP A 535 -13.19 20.20 -17.05
N ASN A 536 -12.42 19.76 -18.05
CA ASN A 536 -11.93 20.57 -19.17
C ASN A 536 -12.99 21.49 -19.78
N SER A 537 -12.65 22.74 -20.07
CA SER A 537 -13.58 23.73 -20.63
C SER A 537 -13.93 23.52 -22.12
N GLN A 538 -14.08 22.27 -22.56
CA GLN A 538 -14.41 21.93 -23.94
C GLN A 538 -15.92 22.08 -24.18
N PRO A 539 -16.36 22.75 -25.26
CA PRO A 539 -17.80 22.93 -25.53
C PRO A 539 -18.60 21.63 -25.61
N GLN A 540 -17.98 20.57 -26.13
CA GLN A 540 -18.60 19.23 -26.23
C GLN A 540 -18.90 18.64 -24.86
N LEU A 541 -18.00 18.84 -23.89
CA LEU A 541 -18.18 18.36 -22.52
C LEU A 541 -19.36 19.04 -21.83
N LYS A 542 -19.48 20.37 -21.97
CA LYS A 542 -20.63 21.10 -21.44
C LYS A 542 -21.94 20.55 -22.00
N LYS A 543 -22.03 20.40 -23.33
CA LYS A 543 -23.22 19.84 -23.99
C LYS A 543 -23.52 18.40 -23.53
N TYR A 544 -22.48 17.61 -23.28
CA TYR A 544 -22.62 16.24 -22.80
C TYR A 544 -23.21 16.20 -21.39
N VAL A 545 -22.64 16.94 -20.43
CA VAL A 545 -23.15 17.00 -19.05
C VAL A 545 -24.58 17.54 -19.02
N GLU A 546 -24.89 18.57 -19.81
CA GLU A 546 -26.25 19.10 -19.91
C GLU A 546 -27.24 18.04 -20.44
N THR A 547 -26.86 17.28 -21.46
CA THR A 547 -27.67 16.17 -22.00
C THR A 547 -27.82 15.01 -21.01
N LEU A 548 -26.82 14.73 -20.17
CA LEU A 548 -26.91 13.70 -19.15
C LEU A 548 -27.97 14.04 -18.08
N ILE A 549 -28.07 15.31 -17.70
CA ILE A 549 -28.99 15.76 -16.65
C ILE A 549 -30.38 16.09 -17.22
N PHE A 550 -30.43 16.67 -18.43
CA PHE A 550 -31.65 17.09 -19.11
C PHE A 550 -31.75 16.47 -20.51
N PRO A 551 -31.96 15.14 -20.61
CA PRO A 551 -31.90 14.42 -21.89
C PRO A 551 -32.95 14.89 -22.90
N TYR A 552 -34.08 15.46 -22.43
CA TYR A 552 -35.15 15.97 -23.27
C TYR A 552 -35.15 17.50 -23.40
N GLY A 553 -34.16 18.19 -22.82
CA GLY A 553 -34.12 19.65 -22.76
C GLY A 553 -35.22 20.26 -21.90
N ASP A 554 -35.76 19.49 -20.95
CA ASP A 554 -36.86 19.83 -20.07
C ASP A 554 -36.36 20.62 -18.86
N TYR A 555 -35.89 21.85 -19.05
CA TYR A 555 -35.47 22.72 -17.95
C TYR A 555 -35.90 24.16 -18.14
N LYS A 556 -36.07 24.86 -17.02
CA LYS A 556 -36.12 26.33 -16.98
C LYS A 556 -34.71 26.85 -16.74
N GLN A 557 -34.32 27.90 -17.47
CA GLN A 557 -33.01 28.54 -17.30
C GLN A 557 -33.16 29.96 -16.76
N LYS A 558 -32.40 30.27 -15.70
CA LYS A 558 -32.24 31.61 -15.15
C LYS A 558 -30.74 31.84 -14.93
N GLY A 559 -30.13 32.67 -15.78
CA GLY A 559 -28.68 32.90 -15.77
C GLY A 559 -27.88 31.61 -15.97
N SER A 560 -27.03 31.29 -14.98
CA SER A 560 -26.18 30.10 -14.91
C SER A 560 -26.89 28.85 -14.38
N VAL A 561 -28.14 28.98 -13.94
CA VAL A 561 -28.92 27.92 -13.31
C VAL A 561 -29.89 27.32 -14.31
N LYS A 562 -29.88 25.99 -14.41
CA LYS A 562 -30.85 25.18 -15.15
C LYS A 562 -31.56 24.25 -14.18
N GLU A 563 -32.89 24.18 -14.25
CA GLU A 563 -33.67 23.47 -13.23
C GLU A 563 -34.95 22.85 -13.80
N ASN A 564 -35.27 21.63 -13.34
CA ASN A 564 -36.53 20.94 -13.58
C ASN A 564 -37.06 20.31 -12.27
N ASP A 565 -38.04 19.42 -12.36
CA ASP A 565 -38.63 18.80 -11.16
C ASP A 565 -37.68 17.85 -10.44
N SER A 566 -36.70 17.28 -11.15
CA SER A 566 -35.76 16.28 -10.62
C SER A 566 -34.40 16.86 -10.22
N TYR A 567 -33.92 17.88 -10.92
CA TYR A 567 -32.56 18.38 -10.82
C TYR A 567 -32.50 19.90 -10.86
N ARG A 568 -31.52 20.45 -10.13
CA ARG A 568 -31.01 21.82 -10.28
C ARG A 568 -29.53 21.74 -10.61
N MET A 569 -29.10 22.41 -11.67
CA MET A 569 -27.71 22.46 -12.11
C MET A 569 -27.23 23.91 -12.18
N VAL A 570 -26.15 24.22 -11.47
CA VAL A 570 -25.43 25.50 -11.52
C VAL A 570 -24.16 25.29 -12.32
N THR A 571 -23.97 26.07 -13.38
CA THR A 571 -22.75 26.00 -14.21
C THR A 571 -21.89 27.24 -14.00
N SER A 572 -20.59 27.05 -13.80
CA SER A 572 -19.58 28.10 -13.73
C SER A 572 -18.39 27.78 -14.63
N TYR A 573 -17.49 28.74 -14.76
CA TYR A 573 -16.20 28.61 -15.42
C TYR A 573 -15.09 28.90 -14.42
N GLY A 574 -14.02 28.12 -14.49
CA GLY A 574 -12.83 28.31 -13.65
C GLY A 574 -11.54 28.33 -14.46
N GLU A 575 -10.56 29.05 -13.95
CA GLU A 575 -9.20 29.04 -14.44
C GLU A 575 -8.25 28.82 -13.26
N TYR A 576 -7.42 27.79 -13.35
CA TYR A 576 -6.26 27.66 -12.49
C TYR A 576 -5.11 28.44 -13.12
N ARG A 577 -4.54 29.39 -12.37
CA ARG A 577 -3.38 30.15 -12.78
C ARG A 577 -2.23 29.94 -11.82
N PHE A 578 -1.04 29.87 -12.39
CA PHE A 578 0.17 29.87 -11.60
C PHE A 578 0.98 31.14 -11.87
N ASP A 579 1.01 32.05 -10.90
CA ASP A 579 1.86 33.24 -10.96
C ASP A 579 3.21 32.96 -10.29
N VAL A 580 4.25 32.82 -11.11
CA VAL A 580 5.60 32.49 -10.64
C VAL A 580 6.15 33.59 -9.72
N ALA A 581 5.87 34.87 -10.01
CA ALA A 581 6.44 35.97 -9.24
C ALA A 581 5.86 36.01 -7.81
N ASP A 582 4.53 35.92 -7.71
CA ASP A 582 3.81 35.87 -6.44
C ASP A 582 4.23 34.67 -5.59
N VAL A 583 4.30 33.49 -6.22
CA VAL A 583 4.70 32.25 -5.54
C VAL A 583 6.11 32.32 -4.98
N MET A 584 7.08 32.82 -5.76
CA MET A 584 8.48 32.87 -5.31
C MET A 584 8.70 33.86 -4.17
N GLU A 585 7.86 34.89 -4.04
CA GLU A 585 7.98 35.91 -3.00
C GLU A 585 7.30 35.51 -1.68
N SER A 586 6.17 34.81 -1.74
CA SER A 586 5.28 34.65 -0.57
C SER A 586 4.97 33.21 -0.17
N HIS A 587 5.34 32.20 -0.99
CA HIS A 587 4.86 30.83 -0.81
C HIS A 587 5.99 29.78 -0.74
N ALA A 588 6.60 29.66 0.44
CA ALA A 588 7.72 28.75 0.69
C ALA A 588 7.36 27.26 0.49
N ASP A 589 6.15 26.84 0.87
CA ASP A 589 5.71 25.44 0.74
C ASP A 589 5.53 25.06 -0.74
N ILE A 590 4.96 25.95 -1.55
CA ILE A 590 4.86 25.78 -3.00
C ILE A 590 6.26 25.68 -3.63
N CYS A 591 7.19 26.55 -3.24
CA CYS A 591 8.58 26.50 -3.74
C CYS A 591 9.28 25.18 -3.39
N ARG A 592 9.05 24.64 -2.19
CA ARG A 592 9.58 23.34 -1.77
C ARG A 592 9.00 22.21 -2.62
N LEU A 593 7.69 22.23 -2.88
CA LEU A 593 7.04 21.28 -3.77
C LEU A 593 7.62 21.36 -5.19
N MET A 594 7.69 22.55 -5.78
CA MET A 594 8.24 22.73 -7.12
C MET A 594 9.67 22.21 -7.22
N SER A 595 10.51 22.52 -6.23
CA SER A 595 11.90 22.06 -6.20
C SER A 595 11.99 20.54 -6.20
N LEU A 596 11.18 19.87 -5.38
CA LEU A 596 11.10 18.41 -5.36
C LEU A 596 10.60 17.84 -6.69
N VAL A 597 9.52 18.39 -7.26
CA VAL A 597 8.98 17.88 -8.53
C VAL A 597 9.99 18.05 -9.66
N MET A 598 10.66 19.20 -9.72
CA MET A 598 11.64 19.50 -10.77
C MET A 598 12.93 18.70 -10.69
N GLU A 599 13.29 18.20 -9.51
CA GLU A 599 14.41 17.28 -9.35
C GLU A 599 14.17 15.96 -10.10
N TRP A 600 12.94 15.46 -10.09
CA TRP A 600 12.60 14.13 -10.62
C TRP A 600 11.94 14.16 -11.99
N VAL A 601 11.31 15.28 -12.35
CA VAL A 601 10.46 15.40 -13.53
C VAL A 601 10.74 16.72 -14.24
N GLU A 602 10.92 16.69 -15.57
CA GLU A 602 11.17 17.88 -16.41
C GLU A 602 9.93 18.75 -16.64
N ARG A 603 8.92 18.63 -15.78
CA ARG A 603 7.65 19.34 -15.91
C ARG A 603 7.22 19.85 -14.54
N PRO A 604 7.15 21.17 -14.35
CA PRO A 604 6.66 21.70 -13.09
C PRO A 604 5.13 21.55 -13.03
N PRO A 605 4.53 21.58 -11.83
CA PRO A 605 3.07 21.54 -11.65
C PRO A 605 2.38 22.87 -12.03
N LEU A 606 2.82 23.52 -13.12
CA LEU A 606 2.33 24.83 -13.60
C LEU A 606 1.44 24.65 -14.82
N VAL A 607 0.43 23.80 -14.70
CA VAL A 607 -0.52 23.63 -15.78
C VAL A 607 -1.60 24.68 -15.60
N ASP A 608 -1.64 25.68 -16.48
CA ASP A 608 -2.82 26.55 -16.57
C ASP A 608 -3.97 25.71 -17.12
N ILE A 609 -5.02 25.54 -16.31
CA ILE A 609 -6.17 24.72 -16.67
C ILE A 609 -7.42 25.58 -16.68
N ARG A 610 -8.15 25.50 -17.78
CA ARG A 610 -9.49 26.07 -17.92
C ARG A 610 -10.52 24.96 -17.77
N VAL A 611 -11.50 25.19 -16.91
CA VAL A 611 -12.51 24.19 -16.58
C VAL A 611 -13.93 24.74 -16.64
N TYR A 612 -14.86 23.83 -16.91
CA TYR A 612 -16.24 23.99 -16.49
C TYR A 612 -16.43 23.36 -15.11
N ILE A 613 -17.25 24.04 -14.30
CA ILE A 613 -17.65 23.56 -12.99
C ILE A 613 -19.17 23.41 -13.03
N PHE A 614 -19.67 22.21 -12.74
CA PHE A 614 -21.08 21.92 -12.63
C PHE A 614 -21.36 21.45 -11.21
N LEU A 615 -22.30 22.13 -10.55
CA LEU A 615 -22.89 21.64 -9.32
C LEU A 615 -24.33 21.24 -9.61
N ILE A 616 -24.61 19.94 -9.49
CA ILE A 616 -25.94 19.38 -9.70
C ILE A 616 -26.50 18.95 -8.35
N GLN A 617 -27.74 19.33 -8.06
CA GLN A 617 -28.48 18.88 -6.89
C GLN A 617 -29.68 18.06 -7.36
N LYS A 618 -29.79 16.83 -6.85
CA LYS A 618 -31.00 16.01 -7.01
C LYS A 618 -32.04 16.44 -6.00
N LYS A 619 -33.26 16.74 -6.46
CA LYS A 619 -34.35 17.22 -5.62
C LYS A 619 -35.02 16.12 -4.81
#